data_AF-A0A0C9WND2-F1
#
_entry.id   AF-A0A0C9WND2-F1
#
_cell.length_a   1.000
_cell.length_b   1.000
_cell.length_c   1.000
_cell.angle_alpha   90.00
_cell.angle_beta   90.00
_cell.angle_gamma   90.00
#
_symmetry.space_group_name_H-M   'P 1'
#
loop_
_entity.id
_entity.type
_entity.pdbx_description
1 polymer ?
#
loop_
_entity_poly.entity_id
_entity_poly.type
_entity_poly.pdbx_seq_one_letter_code
_entity_poly.pdbx_strand_id
1 'polypeptide(L)'
;MGYGVQIPAHQLGGPKKTWDFRGYGLSEAWVTGVSTVIRMMGLDPERAMPREMEVLDRRFFCGGCLEGMDGDQGVDEGQRVLTWTECIAHQMEMYQRQNPHHQDSESWILLSPEAEAYVRSWEIPHPSSSDKIWSCRHCGVHCHNFVRRNTVVQHVKKVHSISSPIESTDIFAYPGPNVDRSPPQPVRIQSENLGVGFQCLKCRKDKYKLWAKNEAIVRHLSDKYV
;
A
#
# COMPACT_ATOMS: atom_id res chain seq x y z
N MET A 1 -1.09 39.45 -17.41
CA MET A 1 -0.47 38.13 -17.63
C MET A 1 0.20 37.74 -16.33
N GLY A 2 -0.49 36.99 -15.46
CA GLY A 2 0.01 36.61 -14.14
C GLY A 2 0.52 35.17 -14.19
N TYR A 3 1.82 34.97 -13.94
CA TYR A 3 2.42 33.65 -13.79
C TYR A 3 2.06 33.12 -12.39
N GLY A 4 1.13 32.17 -12.32
CA GLY A 4 0.83 31.42 -11.11
C GLY A 4 1.86 30.31 -10.91
N VAL A 5 2.72 30.44 -9.92
CA VAL A 5 3.62 29.37 -9.48
C VAL A 5 2.79 28.38 -8.65
N GLN A 6 2.56 27.18 -9.17
CA GLN A 6 2.00 26.06 -8.41
C GLN A 6 3.08 25.47 -7.50
N ILE A 7 2.91 25.61 -6.19
CA ILE A 7 3.74 24.94 -5.18
C ILE A 7 3.05 23.60 -4.82
N PRO A 8 3.70 22.44 -4.97
CA PRO A 8 3.08 21.15 -4.63
C PRO A 8 2.95 20.95 -3.11
N ALA A 9 1.82 20.39 -2.69
CA ALA A 9 1.34 20.30 -1.29
C ALA A 9 2.21 19.49 -0.30
N HIS A 10 3.35 18.94 -0.70
CA HIS A 10 4.21 18.12 0.18
C HIS A 10 5.18 18.94 1.05
N GLN A 11 5.05 20.27 1.10
CA GLN A 11 5.95 21.16 1.86
C GLN A 11 5.36 21.77 3.14
N LEU A 12 4.19 21.34 3.61
CA LEU A 12 3.58 21.91 4.82
C LEU A 12 3.53 20.89 5.96
N GLY A 13 4.57 20.88 6.80
CA GLY A 13 4.41 20.40 8.17
C GLY A 13 3.43 21.31 8.90
N GLY A 14 2.31 20.76 9.38
CA GLY A 14 1.29 21.54 10.10
C GLY A 14 0.34 20.69 10.96
N PRO A 15 -0.22 21.24 12.06
CA PRO A 15 -1.02 20.49 13.04
C PRO A 15 -2.54 20.42 12.70
N LYS A 16 -3.18 19.32 13.14
CA LYS A 16 -4.61 19.08 13.45
C LYS A 16 -5.73 19.44 12.45
N LYS A 17 -5.44 19.72 11.17
CA LYS A 17 -6.46 19.83 10.10
C LYS A 17 -6.13 19.02 8.84
N THR A 18 -5.49 17.88 8.97
CA THR A 18 -5.02 17.04 7.86
C THR A 18 -6.08 16.21 7.14
N TRP A 19 -7.37 16.38 7.49
CA TRP A 19 -8.47 15.65 6.86
C TRP A 19 -9.66 16.50 6.42
N ASP A 20 -9.60 17.83 6.55
CA ASP A 20 -10.69 18.68 6.07
C ASP A 20 -10.57 18.95 4.56
N PHE A 21 -10.71 17.86 3.78
CA PHE A 21 -10.77 17.82 2.32
C PHE A 21 -12.20 18.07 1.79
N ARG A 22 -13.11 18.61 2.61
CA ARG A 22 -14.54 18.83 2.29
C ARG A 22 -14.82 19.76 1.09
N GLY A 23 -13.80 20.35 0.48
CA GLY A 23 -13.94 21.18 -0.73
C GLY A 23 -13.92 20.41 -2.06
N TYR A 24 -13.58 19.12 -2.09
CA TYR A 24 -13.30 18.38 -3.34
C TYR A 24 -14.24 17.19 -3.64
N GLY A 25 -15.40 17.09 -3.00
CA GLY A 25 -16.45 16.15 -3.42
C GLY A 25 -16.02 14.67 -3.46
N LEU A 26 -15.56 14.14 -2.32
CA LEU A 26 -15.21 12.72 -2.21
C LEU A 26 -16.49 11.86 -2.33
N SER A 27 -16.42 10.80 -3.13
CA SER A 27 -17.53 9.84 -3.23
C SER A 27 -17.69 9.09 -1.90
N GLU A 28 -18.92 8.71 -1.57
CA GLU A 28 -19.22 7.88 -0.38
C GLU A 28 -18.37 6.60 -0.38
N ALA A 29 -18.18 5.98 -1.54
CA ALA A 29 -17.32 4.83 -1.71
C ALA A 29 -15.87 5.07 -1.26
N TRP A 30 -15.31 6.27 -1.50
CA TRP A 30 -13.96 6.61 -1.07
C TRP A 30 -13.87 6.70 0.44
N VAL A 31 -14.80 7.42 1.08
CA VAL A 31 -14.85 7.60 2.54
C VAL A 31 -15.01 6.25 3.23
N THR A 32 -15.90 5.41 2.73
CA THR A 32 -16.12 4.06 3.26
C THR A 32 -14.88 3.19 3.11
N GLY A 33 -14.24 3.20 1.93
CA GLY A 33 -13.03 2.40 1.69
C GLY A 33 -11.87 2.76 2.60
N VAL A 34 -11.55 4.04 2.71
CA VAL A 34 -10.50 4.53 3.61
C VAL A 34 -10.81 4.14 5.06
N SER A 35 -12.06 4.34 5.49
CA SER A 35 -12.49 4.01 6.85
C SER A 35 -12.33 2.54 7.18
N THR A 36 -12.70 1.64 6.26
CA THR A 36 -12.52 0.19 6.44
C THR A 36 -11.04 -0.18 6.60
N VAL A 37 -10.18 0.31 5.71
CA VAL A 37 -8.73 0.03 5.76
C VAL A 37 -8.11 0.53 7.08
N ILE A 38 -8.50 1.74 7.53
CA ILE A 38 -8.03 2.29 8.82
C ILE A 38 -8.45 1.38 9.99
N ARG A 39 -9.71 0.94 10.04
CA ARG A 39 -10.21 0.05 11.12
C ARG A 39 -9.44 -1.26 11.14
N MET A 40 -9.16 -1.84 9.99
CA MET A 40 -8.42 -3.10 9.89
C MET A 40 -6.99 -2.99 10.42
N MET A 41 -6.36 -1.83 10.28
CA MET A 41 -5.05 -1.55 10.89
C MET A 41 -5.11 -1.35 12.41
N GLY A 42 -6.30 -1.42 13.03
CA GLY A 42 -6.50 -1.17 14.46
C GLY A 42 -6.45 0.31 14.83
N LEU A 43 -6.63 1.21 13.85
CA LEU A 43 -6.65 2.65 14.04
C LEU A 43 -8.10 3.18 14.07
N ASP A 44 -8.28 4.40 14.58
CA ASP A 44 -9.57 5.10 14.64
C ASP A 44 -9.78 5.95 13.38
N PRO A 45 -10.78 5.68 12.50
CA PRO A 45 -11.04 6.45 11.28
C PRO A 45 -11.21 7.95 11.48
N GLU A 46 -11.71 8.38 12.64
CA GLU A 46 -11.94 9.80 12.92
C GLU A 46 -10.67 10.54 13.33
N ARG A 47 -9.58 9.81 13.63
CA ARG A 47 -8.36 10.36 14.24
C ARG A 47 -7.07 9.94 13.56
N ALA A 48 -7.09 8.83 12.84
CA ALA A 48 -5.92 8.26 12.19
C ALA A 48 -5.34 9.25 11.18
N MET A 49 -4.02 9.31 11.09
CA MET A 49 -3.29 10.15 10.16
C MET A 49 -2.71 9.29 9.03
N PRO A 50 -2.53 9.82 7.81
CA PRO A 50 -1.92 9.04 6.72
C PRO A 50 -0.54 8.51 7.11
N ARG A 51 0.23 9.32 7.84
CA ARG A 51 1.55 8.94 8.37
C ARG A 51 1.49 7.74 9.32
N GLU A 52 0.43 7.56 10.09
CA GLU A 52 0.29 6.38 10.95
C GLU A 52 0.07 5.12 10.12
N MET A 53 -0.71 5.22 9.05
CA MET A 53 -0.92 4.11 8.10
C MET A 53 0.35 3.78 7.32
N GLU A 54 1.11 4.79 6.89
CA GLU A 54 2.42 4.64 6.26
C GLU A 54 3.46 4.00 7.19
N VAL A 55 3.43 4.32 8.49
CA VAL A 55 4.35 3.71 9.47
C VAL A 55 3.99 2.25 9.74
N LEU A 56 2.69 1.92 9.81
CA LEU A 56 2.25 0.55 9.97
C LEU A 56 2.54 -0.29 8.72
N ASP A 57 2.47 0.33 7.55
CA ASP A 57 2.82 -0.24 6.25
C ASP A 57 2.25 -1.66 6.05
N ARG A 58 0.99 -1.87 6.42
CA ARG A 58 0.38 -3.22 6.37
C ARG A 58 0.09 -3.65 4.93
N ARG A 59 -0.11 -4.95 4.75
CA ARG A 59 -0.48 -5.54 3.46
C ARG A 59 -1.86 -6.18 3.52
N PHE A 60 -2.57 -6.12 2.39
CA PHE A 60 -3.96 -6.55 2.27
C PHE A 60 -4.21 -7.37 1.01
N PHE A 61 -5.21 -8.25 1.06
CA PHE A 61 -5.89 -8.81 -0.11
C PHE A 61 -7.28 -8.20 -0.27
N CYS A 62 -7.77 -8.12 -1.49
CA CYS A 62 -9.19 -7.90 -1.75
C CYS A 62 -9.91 -9.25 -1.82
N GLY A 63 -10.89 -9.46 -0.93
CA GLY A 63 -11.73 -10.65 -0.87
C GLY A 63 -12.62 -10.83 -2.10
N GLY A 64 -13.12 -9.74 -2.68
CA GLY A 64 -13.86 -9.80 -3.94
C GLY A 64 -13.03 -10.35 -5.10
N CYS A 65 -11.72 -10.03 -5.13
CA CYS A 65 -10.77 -10.60 -6.09
C CYS A 65 -10.38 -12.06 -5.76
N LEU A 66 -10.52 -12.51 -4.50
CA LEU A 66 -10.28 -13.91 -4.14
C LEU A 66 -11.41 -14.82 -4.63
N GLU A 67 -12.65 -14.33 -4.57
CA GLU A 67 -13.85 -15.08 -4.94
C GLU A 67 -14.10 -15.06 -6.46
N GLY A 68 -13.71 -13.98 -7.13
CA GLY A 68 -13.84 -13.79 -8.58
C GLY A 68 -12.87 -14.60 -9.45
N MET A 69 -12.46 -15.82 -9.03
CA MET A 69 -11.78 -16.80 -9.88
C MET A 69 -12.72 -17.38 -10.97
N ASP A 70 -13.64 -16.57 -11.51
CA ASP A 70 -14.37 -16.90 -12.72
C ASP A 70 -13.42 -16.65 -13.90
N GLY A 71 -12.66 -17.70 -14.18
CA GLY A 71 -11.81 -17.78 -15.35
C GLY A 71 -12.64 -17.65 -16.63
N ASP A 72 -12.52 -16.51 -17.28
CA ASP A 72 -12.79 -16.41 -18.73
C ASP A 72 -11.49 -16.28 -19.54
N GLN A 73 -10.33 -16.19 -18.86
CA GLN A 73 -9.01 -16.14 -19.53
C GLN A 73 -7.99 -17.16 -19.03
N GLY A 74 -8.34 -18.05 -18.09
CA GLY A 74 -7.56 -19.28 -17.80
C GLY A 74 -6.12 -19.10 -17.31
N VAL A 75 -5.66 -17.87 -17.03
CA VAL A 75 -4.34 -17.61 -16.44
C VAL A 75 -4.54 -17.19 -14.99
N ASP A 76 -4.12 -18.03 -14.05
CA ASP A 76 -4.01 -17.65 -12.64
C ASP A 76 -2.93 -16.56 -12.53
N GLU A 77 -3.36 -15.29 -12.59
CA GLU A 77 -2.47 -14.14 -12.41
C GLU A 77 -1.98 -13.99 -10.96
N GLY A 78 -2.43 -14.85 -10.05
CA GLY A 78 -2.13 -14.78 -8.64
C GLY A 78 -2.88 -13.65 -7.93
N GLN A 79 -2.77 -13.67 -6.60
CA GLN A 79 -3.44 -12.71 -5.73
C GLN A 79 -2.58 -11.46 -5.55
N ARG A 80 -3.17 -10.29 -5.82
CA ARG A 80 -2.51 -8.99 -5.63
C ARG A 80 -2.47 -8.64 -4.14
N VAL A 81 -1.27 -8.45 -3.62
CA VAL A 81 -1.04 -7.92 -2.28
C VAL A 81 -0.92 -6.41 -2.39
N LEU A 82 -1.80 -5.70 -1.68
CA LEU A 82 -1.92 -4.24 -1.75
C LEU A 82 -1.46 -3.58 -0.46
N THR A 83 -0.82 -2.42 -0.60
CA THR A 83 -0.65 -1.40 0.43
C THR A 83 -1.97 -0.65 0.67
N TRP A 84 -2.06 0.16 1.73
CA TRP A 84 -3.29 0.91 2.04
C TRP A 84 -3.68 1.91 0.93
N THR A 85 -2.71 2.54 0.27
CA THR A 85 -2.97 3.45 -0.86
C THR A 85 -3.49 2.70 -2.07
N GLU A 86 -2.89 1.54 -2.37
CA GLU A 86 -3.32 0.66 -3.44
C GLU A 86 -4.71 0.05 -3.16
N CYS A 87 -5.06 -0.20 -1.90
CA CYS A 87 -6.42 -0.64 -1.53
C CYS A 87 -7.46 0.41 -1.94
N ILE A 88 -7.21 1.69 -1.62
CA ILE A 88 -8.13 2.77 -1.97
C ILE A 88 -8.23 2.91 -3.49
N ALA A 89 -7.10 2.90 -4.20
CA ALA A 89 -7.08 2.96 -5.66
C ALA A 89 -7.85 1.80 -6.30
N HIS A 90 -7.64 0.58 -5.79
CA HIS A 90 -8.34 -0.61 -6.24
C HIS A 90 -9.85 -0.51 -6.00
N GLN A 91 -10.29 -0.07 -4.82
CA GLN A 91 -11.71 0.10 -4.54
C GLN A 91 -12.37 1.12 -5.47
N MET A 92 -11.68 2.22 -5.78
CA MET A 92 -12.18 3.22 -6.73
C MET A 92 -12.28 2.65 -8.15
N GLU A 93 -11.28 1.89 -8.59
CA GLU A 93 -11.28 1.19 -9.87
C GLU A 93 -12.49 0.24 -9.97
N MET A 94 -12.72 -0.57 -8.94
CA MET A 94 -13.82 -1.55 -8.92
C MET A 94 -15.19 -0.89 -8.84
N TYR A 95 -15.33 0.18 -8.05
CA TYR A 95 -16.55 0.98 -7.99
C TYR A 95 -16.90 1.59 -9.36
N GLN A 96 -15.92 2.16 -10.06
CA GLN A 96 -16.12 2.73 -11.41
C GLN A 96 -16.55 1.67 -12.42
N ARG A 97 -16.04 0.45 -12.30
CA ARG A 97 -16.41 -0.69 -13.15
C ARG A 97 -17.75 -1.33 -12.78
N GLN A 98 -18.41 -0.85 -11.71
CA GLN A 98 -19.64 -1.42 -11.18
C GLN A 98 -19.53 -2.94 -10.93
N ASN A 99 -18.35 -3.41 -10.53
CA ASN A 99 -18.12 -4.84 -10.37
C ASN A 99 -18.92 -5.36 -9.15
N PRO A 100 -19.88 -6.27 -9.34
CA PRO A 100 -20.76 -6.75 -8.28
C PRO A 100 -20.00 -7.45 -7.14
N HIS A 101 -18.87 -8.11 -7.45
CA HIS A 101 -18.02 -8.78 -6.45
C HIS A 101 -17.30 -7.81 -5.50
N HIS A 102 -17.39 -6.50 -5.76
CA HIS A 102 -16.67 -5.45 -5.02
C HIS A 102 -17.62 -4.35 -4.50
N GLN A 103 -18.93 -4.61 -4.50
CA GLN A 103 -19.92 -3.67 -3.97
C GLN A 103 -19.87 -3.57 -2.45
N ASP A 104 -19.47 -4.65 -1.77
CA ASP A 104 -19.26 -4.65 -0.33
C ASP A 104 -17.84 -4.20 0.01
N SER A 105 -17.75 -2.96 0.50
CA SER A 105 -16.51 -2.31 0.98
C SER A 105 -15.78 -3.03 2.12
N GLU A 106 -16.31 -4.16 2.60
CA GLU A 106 -15.78 -4.95 3.72
C GLU A 106 -14.91 -6.14 3.28
N SER A 107 -14.65 -6.30 1.97
CA SER A 107 -13.93 -7.47 1.48
C SER A 107 -12.41 -7.47 1.75
N TRP A 108 -11.86 -6.44 2.39
CA TRP A 108 -10.43 -6.39 2.67
C TRP A 108 -9.99 -7.47 3.68
N ILE A 109 -8.85 -8.12 3.42
CA ILE A 109 -8.24 -9.13 4.30
C ILE A 109 -6.81 -8.69 4.64
N LEU A 110 -6.55 -8.47 5.93
CA LEU A 110 -5.23 -8.08 6.43
C LEU A 110 -4.32 -9.31 6.53
N LEU A 111 -3.08 -9.19 6.04
CA LEU A 111 -2.10 -10.28 6.14
C LEU A 111 -1.58 -10.44 7.57
N SER A 112 -1.29 -11.70 7.95
CA SER A 112 -0.59 -12.00 9.20
C SER A 112 0.87 -11.50 9.13
N PRO A 113 1.54 -11.24 10.27
CA PRO A 113 2.93 -10.81 10.27
C PRO A 113 3.87 -11.73 9.49
N GLU A 114 3.64 -13.04 9.53
CA GLU A 114 4.43 -14.04 8.83
C GLU A 114 4.23 -13.95 7.31
N ALA A 115 2.97 -13.80 6.88
CA ALA A 115 2.64 -13.61 5.47
C ALA A 115 3.21 -12.27 4.95
N GLU A 116 3.10 -11.19 5.72
CA GLU A 116 3.70 -9.90 5.38
C GLU A 116 5.21 -9.99 5.23
N ALA A 117 5.91 -10.68 6.15
CA ALA A 117 7.35 -10.87 6.06
C ALA A 117 7.74 -11.63 4.78
N TYR A 118 6.95 -12.64 4.40
CA TYR A 118 7.12 -13.33 3.13
C TYR A 118 6.94 -12.39 1.95
N VAL A 119 5.82 -11.65 1.86
CA VAL A 119 5.58 -10.70 0.75
C VAL A 119 6.69 -9.67 0.63
N ARG A 120 7.11 -9.09 1.76
CA ARG A 120 8.18 -8.09 1.80
C ARG A 120 9.50 -8.59 1.24
N SER A 121 9.77 -9.90 1.32
CA SER A 121 10.97 -10.48 0.71
C SER A 121 10.93 -10.47 -0.83
N TRP A 122 9.75 -10.35 -1.43
CA TRP A 122 9.52 -10.26 -2.88
C TRP A 122 9.26 -8.83 -3.36
N GLU A 123 9.00 -7.90 -2.45
CA GLU A 123 8.79 -6.49 -2.79
C GLU A 123 10.05 -5.89 -3.39
N ILE A 124 9.91 -5.37 -4.60
CA ILE A 124 10.95 -4.56 -5.22
C ILE A 124 10.82 -3.16 -4.62
N PRO A 125 11.84 -2.63 -3.92
CA PRO A 125 11.79 -1.27 -3.41
C PRO A 125 11.49 -0.29 -4.54
N HIS A 126 10.49 0.56 -4.36
CA HIS A 126 10.18 1.62 -5.30
C HIS A 126 10.38 3.00 -4.65
N PRO A 127 11.14 3.90 -5.26
CA PRO A 127 11.92 3.68 -6.48
C PRO A 127 13.10 2.76 -6.25
N SER A 128 13.50 2.01 -7.29
CA SER A 128 14.57 1.03 -7.15
C SER A 128 15.89 1.71 -6.81
N SER A 129 16.70 1.02 -6.01
CA SER A 129 18.06 1.47 -5.69
C SER A 129 18.95 1.66 -6.93
N SER A 130 18.62 0.95 -8.03
CA SER A 130 19.28 1.07 -9.33
C SER A 130 18.86 2.28 -10.15
N ASP A 131 17.73 2.91 -9.81
CA ASP A 131 17.16 4.01 -10.58
C ASP A 131 18.01 5.26 -10.43
N LYS A 132 18.31 5.92 -11.55
CA LYS A 132 19.05 7.18 -11.57
C LYS A 132 18.10 8.36 -11.35
N ILE A 133 17.47 8.39 -10.19
CA ILE A 133 16.44 9.39 -9.86
C ILE A 133 16.67 10.05 -8.49
N TRP A 134 17.74 9.68 -7.80
CA TRP A 134 18.02 10.15 -6.46
C TRP A 134 18.89 11.41 -6.48
N SER A 135 18.60 12.34 -5.58
CA SER A 135 19.32 13.60 -5.41
C SER A 135 19.51 13.95 -3.92
N CYS A 136 20.53 14.75 -3.65
CA CYS A 136 20.85 15.24 -2.31
C CYS A 136 19.94 16.43 -1.98
N ARG A 137 19.33 16.46 -0.79
CA ARG A 137 18.49 17.60 -0.36
C ARG A 137 19.31 18.77 0.20
N HIS A 138 20.55 18.52 0.57
CA HIS A 138 21.44 19.49 1.23
C HIS A 138 22.27 20.34 0.27
N CYS A 139 22.36 19.96 -1.01
CA CYS A 139 23.06 20.75 -2.02
C CYS A 139 22.58 20.48 -3.45
N GLY A 140 22.99 21.33 -4.39
CA GLY A 140 22.60 21.24 -5.80
C GLY A 140 23.41 20.27 -6.66
N VAL A 141 24.35 19.49 -6.11
CA VAL A 141 25.28 18.70 -6.95
C VAL A 141 24.59 17.65 -7.85
N HIS A 142 23.41 17.17 -7.44
CA HIS A 142 22.62 16.18 -8.17
C HIS A 142 21.31 16.75 -8.75
N CYS A 143 21.12 18.08 -8.80
CA CYS A 143 19.85 18.67 -9.26
C CYS A 143 19.57 18.46 -10.76
N HIS A 144 20.61 18.31 -11.58
CA HIS A 144 20.50 18.11 -13.03
C HIS A 144 21.03 16.75 -13.49
N ASN A 145 21.72 16.03 -12.61
CA ASN A 145 22.30 14.72 -12.88
C ASN A 145 21.92 13.78 -11.74
N PHE A 146 20.69 13.27 -11.79
CA PHE A 146 20.20 12.30 -10.82
C PHE A 146 21.09 11.05 -10.81
N VAL A 147 21.32 10.52 -9.60
CA VAL A 147 22.21 9.39 -9.37
C VAL A 147 21.44 8.22 -8.76
N ARG A 148 22.14 7.10 -8.59
CA ARG A 148 21.61 5.95 -7.85
C ARG A 148 21.55 6.24 -6.36
N ARG A 149 20.66 5.54 -5.64
CA ARG A 149 20.48 5.72 -4.19
C ARG A 149 21.80 5.60 -3.41
N ASN A 150 22.58 4.57 -3.70
CA ASN A 150 23.85 4.33 -3.00
C ASN A 150 24.85 5.49 -3.22
N THR A 151 24.87 6.07 -4.42
CA THR A 151 25.73 7.21 -4.74
C THR A 151 25.34 8.44 -3.94
N VAL A 152 24.05 8.77 -3.85
CA VAL A 152 23.61 9.93 -3.05
C VAL A 152 23.83 9.68 -1.55
N VAL A 153 23.60 8.47 -1.05
CA VAL A 153 23.83 8.12 0.36
C VAL A 153 25.31 8.29 0.72
N GLN A 154 26.22 7.82 -0.13
CA GLN A 154 27.65 8.01 0.06
C GLN A 154 28.05 9.49 0.02
N HIS A 155 27.47 10.25 -0.92
CA HIS A 155 27.68 11.69 -1.01
C HIS A 155 27.25 12.40 0.28
N VAL A 156 26.04 12.12 0.78
CA VAL A 156 25.53 12.75 2.01
C VAL A 156 26.38 12.40 3.23
N LYS A 157 26.78 11.14 3.36
CA LYS A 157 27.70 10.70 4.43
C LYS A 157 29.03 11.44 4.39
N LYS A 158 29.62 11.60 3.22
CA LYS A 158 30.96 12.17 3.05
C LYS A 158 30.99 13.69 3.08
N VAL A 159 30.06 14.34 2.39
CA VAL A 159 30.06 15.79 2.16
C VAL A 159 29.30 16.53 3.26
N HIS A 160 28.24 15.93 3.79
CA HIS A 160 27.39 16.56 4.81
C HIS A 160 27.58 15.93 6.20
N SER A 161 28.44 14.92 6.35
CA SER A 161 28.75 14.25 7.62
C SER A 161 27.52 13.63 8.32
N ILE A 162 26.49 13.26 7.55
CA ILE A 162 25.27 12.64 8.07
C ILE A 162 25.43 11.12 8.01
N SER A 163 25.61 10.48 9.17
CA SER A 163 25.95 9.06 9.27
C SER A 163 24.85 8.11 8.82
N SER A 164 23.58 8.49 9.00
CA SER A 164 22.40 7.71 8.61
C SER A 164 21.38 8.59 7.88
N PRO A 165 21.57 8.82 6.56
CA PRO A 165 20.68 9.66 5.77
C PRO A 165 19.25 9.12 5.76
N ILE A 166 18.28 10.01 5.98
CA ILE A 166 16.85 9.72 6.00
C ILE A 166 16.24 10.17 4.67
N GLU A 167 15.47 9.28 4.03
CA GLU A 167 14.69 9.63 2.83
C GLU A 167 13.68 10.72 3.14
N SER A 168 13.40 11.60 2.16
CA SER A 168 12.64 12.85 2.29
C SER A 168 13.32 13.95 3.11
N THR A 169 14.30 13.66 3.96
CA THR A 169 15.02 14.70 4.74
C THR A 169 16.38 15.03 4.16
N ASP A 170 17.21 14.01 3.91
CA ASP A 170 18.59 14.17 3.46
C ASP A 170 18.78 13.82 1.99
N ILE A 171 17.97 12.87 1.52
CA ILE A 171 17.93 12.40 0.13
C ILE A 171 16.49 12.37 -0.35
N PHE A 172 16.29 12.60 -1.64
CA PHE A 172 14.97 12.49 -2.25
C PHE A 172 15.07 11.89 -3.64
N ALA A 173 14.02 11.19 -4.05
CA ALA A 173 13.85 10.75 -5.42
C ALA A 173 13.00 11.78 -6.18
N TYR A 174 13.43 12.15 -7.38
CA TYR A 174 12.65 12.95 -8.30
C TYR A 174 12.45 12.15 -9.59
N PRO A 175 11.26 11.60 -9.83
CA PRO A 175 10.98 10.93 -11.08
C PRO A 175 10.95 11.99 -12.20
N GLY A 176 12.07 12.10 -12.92
CA GLY A 176 12.18 12.90 -14.13
C GLY A 176 11.12 12.49 -15.17
N PRO A 177 10.95 13.26 -16.26
CA PRO A 177 9.92 13.01 -17.26
C PRO A 177 10.02 11.64 -17.94
N ASN A 178 11.21 11.02 -17.92
CA ASN A 178 11.47 9.72 -18.54
C ASN A 178 11.46 8.55 -17.56
N VAL A 179 11.06 8.77 -16.30
CA VAL A 179 10.95 7.71 -15.29
C VAL A 179 9.52 7.18 -15.35
N ASP A 180 9.37 5.86 -15.32
CA ASP A 180 8.06 5.25 -15.18
C ASP A 180 7.42 5.73 -13.88
N ARG A 181 6.36 6.54 -14.03
CA ARG A 181 5.55 7.07 -12.92
C ARG A 181 4.38 6.15 -12.59
N SER A 182 4.30 4.99 -13.25
CA SER A 182 3.39 3.95 -12.85
C SER A 182 3.60 3.67 -11.37
N PRO A 183 2.51 3.56 -10.58
CA PRO A 183 2.63 3.08 -9.23
C PRO A 183 3.43 1.76 -9.23
N PRO A 184 4.14 1.45 -8.14
CA PRO A 184 4.72 0.13 -7.96
C PRO A 184 3.66 -0.91 -8.28
N GLN A 185 4.01 -1.95 -9.04
CA GLN A 185 3.05 -3.02 -9.25
C GLN A 185 2.90 -3.81 -7.95
N PRO A 186 1.66 -4.07 -7.51
CA PRO A 186 1.40 -4.96 -6.39
C PRO A 186 2.15 -6.28 -6.54
N VAL A 187 2.74 -6.77 -5.46
CA VAL A 187 3.29 -8.13 -5.44
C VAL A 187 2.16 -9.11 -5.71
N ARG A 188 2.37 -10.01 -6.66
CA ARG A 188 1.44 -11.10 -6.97
C ARG A 188 1.95 -12.38 -6.34
N ILE A 189 1.15 -12.98 -5.47
CA ILE A 189 1.46 -14.30 -4.89
C ILE A 189 0.58 -15.33 -5.57
N GLN A 190 1.19 -16.38 -6.11
CA GLN A 190 0.43 -17.53 -6.60
C GLN A 190 -0.35 -18.17 -5.46
N SER A 191 -1.58 -18.59 -5.74
CA SER A 191 -2.49 -19.18 -4.77
C SER A 191 -1.89 -20.41 -4.05
N GLU A 192 -0.97 -21.11 -4.71
CA GLU A 192 -0.26 -22.29 -4.20
C GLU A 192 0.87 -21.93 -3.21
N ASN A 193 1.54 -20.78 -3.43
CA ASN A 193 2.64 -20.30 -2.62
C ASN A 193 2.18 -19.48 -1.41
N LEU A 194 0.88 -19.24 -1.32
CA LEU A 194 0.31 -18.34 -0.35
C LEU A 194 0.59 -18.77 1.07
N GLY A 195 0.76 -20.07 1.35
CA GLY A 195 1.18 -20.59 2.68
C GLY A 195 0.33 -20.08 3.86
N VAL A 196 -0.73 -19.33 3.58
CA VAL A 196 -1.52 -18.59 4.54
C VAL A 196 -2.44 -19.61 5.13
N GLY A 197 -2.09 -20.00 6.34
CA GLY A 197 -3.08 -20.44 7.29
C GLY A 197 -4.12 -19.34 7.42
N PHE A 198 -5.27 -19.47 6.79
CA PHE A 198 -6.44 -18.69 7.17
C PHE A 198 -6.71 -18.97 8.65
N GLN A 199 -7.23 -17.99 9.38
CA GLN A 199 -7.60 -18.12 10.79
C GLN A 199 -9.03 -17.62 10.99
N CYS A 200 -9.85 -18.43 11.65
CA CYS A 200 -11.21 -18.09 12.02
C CYS A 200 -11.18 -17.20 13.25
N LEU A 201 -11.52 -15.92 13.08
CA LEU A 201 -11.57 -14.95 14.18
C LEU A 201 -12.70 -15.22 15.18
N LYS A 202 -13.67 -16.07 14.83
CA LYS A 202 -14.78 -16.49 15.72
C LYS A 202 -14.43 -17.69 16.61
N CYS A 203 -13.33 -18.40 16.35
CA CYS A 203 -12.88 -19.51 17.19
C CYS A 203 -12.10 -19.00 18.41
N ARG A 204 -12.30 -19.62 19.58
CA ARG A 204 -11.61 -19.23 20.84
C ARG A 204 -10.08 -19.35 20.71
N LYS A 205 -9.36 -18.43 21.37
CA LYS A 205 -7.90 -18.21 21.33
C LYS A 205 -7.04 -19.41 21.75
N ASP A 206 -7.64 -20.44 22.30
CA ASP A 206 -7.00 -21.65 22.81
C ASP A 206 -7.00 -22.80 21.80
N LYS A 207 -7.62 -22.63 20.62
CA LYS A 207 -7.62 -23.62 19.53
C LYS A 207 -7.43 -22.96 18.15
N TYR A 208 -6.25 -22.40 17.92
CA TYR A 208 -5.88 -21.90 16.59
C TYR A 208 -5.67 -23.07 15.63
N LYS A 209 -6.53 -23.18 14.62
CA LYS A 209 -6.31 -24.04 13.46
C LYS A 209 -6.00 -23.13 12.28
N LEU A 210 -4.91 -23.43 11.57
CA LEU A 210 -4.51 -22.75 10.35
C LEU A 210 -5.04 -23.57 9.17
N TRP A 211 -5.68 -22.91 8.20
CA TRP A 211 -6.21 -23.58 6.99
C TRP A 211 -5.41 -23.14 5.77
N ALA A 212 -4.88 -24.08 4.97
CA ALA A 212 -4.06 -23.75 3.80
C ALA A 212 -4.86 -23.27 2.57
N LYS A 213 -6.20 -23.27 2.62
CA LYS A 213 -7.08 -22.91 1.49
C LYS A 213 -8.35 -22.21 1.99
N ASN A 214 -8.84 -21.24 1.20
CA ASN A 214 -10.05 -20.48 1.50
C ASN A 214 -11.28 -21.40 1.67
N GLU A 215 -11.44 -22.40 0.80
CA GLU A 215 -12.51 -23.40 0.88
C GLU A 215 -12.54 -24.12 2.24
N ALA A 216 -11.39 -24.34 2.86
CA ALA A 216 -11.30 -25.06 4.13
C ALA A 216 -11.72 -24.20 5.33
N ILE A 217 -11.53 -22.86 5.27
CA ILE A 217 -12.07 -21.93 6.27
C ILE A 217 -13.55 -21.64 6.02
N VAL A 218 -13.99 -21.51 4.76
CA VAL A 218 -15.40 -21.33 4.39
C VAL A 218 -16.22 -22.52 4.88
N ARG A 219 -15.80 -23.75 4.58
CA ARG A 219 -16.45 -24.97 5.10
C ARG A 219 -16.48 -25.01 6.63
N HIS A 220 -15.40 -24.61 7.29
CA HIS A 220 -15.35 -24.54 8.75
C HIS A 220 -16.36 -23.53 9.33
N LEU A 221 -16.54 -22.39 8.67
CA LEU A 221 -17.52 -21.38 9.07
C LEU A 221 -18.95 -21.89 8.87
N SER A 222 -19.22 -22.57 7.76
CA SER A 222 -20.52 -23.19 7.46
C SER A 222 -20.87 -24.31 8.46
N ASP A 223 -19.96 -25.25 8.73
CA ASP A 223 -20.25 -26.40 9.59
C ASP A 223 -20.48 -26.03 11.07
N LYS A 224 -19.99 -24.87 11.51
CA LYS A 224 -19.89 -24.53 12.94
C LYS A 224 -20.71 -23.32 13.35
N TYR A 225 -21.10 -22.47 12.41
CA TYR A 225 -21.80 -21.20 12.69
C TYR A 225 -23.03 -20.96 11.80
N VAL A 226 -23.36 -21.89 10.90
CA VAL A 226 -24.60 -21.92 10.09
C VAL A 226 -25.33 -23.22 10.42
#